data_AF-A0A516PV42-F1
#
_entry.id   AF-A0A516PV42-F1
#
_cell.length_a   1.000
_cell.length_b   1.000
_cell.length_c   1.000
_cell.angle_alpha   90.00
_cell.angle_beta   90.00
_cell.angle_gamma   90.00
#
_symmetry.space_group_name_H-M   'P 1'
#
loop_
_entity.id
_entity.type
_entity.pdbx_description
1 polymer ?
#
loop_
_entity_poly.entity_id
_entity_poly.type
_entity_poly.pdbx_seq_one_letter_code
_entity_poly.pdbx_strand_id
1 'polypeptide(L)'
;MSERPSRWEDLAFDENGRLVDVNGPVEFVEFGPPPPITWVSVLDVPNVFGRRAATMNSRGPTYGLRMASDIFENGGSLYVNLIGEDQWWDWRSLPDEQRSERPGRAVCWHARYVWAEVREHPEPVTPPRAADDS
;
A
#
# COMPACT_ATOMS: atom_id res chain seq x y z
N MET A 1 -29.29 -31.06 12.75
CA MET A 1 -29.10 -29.75 12.09
C MET A 1 -30.01 -29.73 10.88
N SER A 2 -31.09 -28.96 10.91
CA SER A 2 -31.96 -28.83 9.73
C SER A 2 -31.37 -27.76 8.82
N GLU A 3 -30.87 -28.18 7.66
CA GLU A 3 -30.54 -27.27 6.56
C GLU A 3 -31.81 -26.51 6.18
N ARG A 4 -31.78 -25.19 6.33
CA ARG A 4 -32.87 -24.35 5.86
C ARG A 4 -32.78 -24.33 4.33
N PRO A 5 -33.89 -24.52 3.60
CA PRO A 5 -33.87 -24.43 2.15
C PRO A 5 -33.39 -23.03 1.75
N SER A 6 -32.37 -22.98 0.89
CA SER A 6 -31.78 -21.73 0.41
C SER A 6 -32.85 -20.86 -0.25
N ARG A 7 -32.95 -19.59 0.14
CA ARG A 7 -33.96 -18.65 -0.36
C ARG A 7 -33.34 -17.79 -1.46
N TRP A 8 -34.18 -17.24 -2.32
CA TRP A 8 -33.75 -16.29 -3.35
C TRP A 8 -33.01 -15.06 -2.77
N GLU A 9 -33.31 -14.70 -1.53
CA GLU A 9 -32.68 -13.61 -0.78
C GLU A 9 -31.21 -13.91 -0.42
N ASP A 10 -30.79 -15.18 -0.50
CA ASP A 10 -29.47 -15.67 -0.11
C ASP A 10 -28.53 -15.83 -1.32
N LEU A 11 -28.92 -15.30 -2.50
CA LEU A 11 -28.10 -15.31 -3.70
C LEU A 11 -27.50 -13.92 -3.96
N ALA A 12 -26.17 -13.83 -4.08
CA ALA A 12 -25.45 -12.60 -4.40
C ALA A 12 -24.58 -12.79 -5.64
N PHE A 13 -24.21 -11.70 -6.32
CA PHE A 13 -23.21 -11.76 -7.40
C PHE A 13 -21.81 -11.55 -6.83
N ASP A 14 -20.85 -12.39 -7.23
CA ASP A 14 -19.42 -12.20 -6.92
C ASP A 14 -18.80 -11.08 -7.79
N GLU A 15 -17.53 -10.77 -7.55
CA GLU A 15 -16.77 -9.75 -8.29
C GLU A 15 -16.60 -10.04 -9.80
N ASN A 16 -16.87 -11.28 -10.23
CA ASN A 16 -16.84 -11.72 -11.62
C ASN A 16 -18.24 -11.82 -12.23
N GLY A 17 -19.28 -11.37 -11.52
CA GLY A 17 -20.66 -11.39 -11.96
C GLY A 17 -21.31 -12.77 -11.95
N ARG A 18 -20.79 -13.72 -11.16
CA ARG A 18 -21.39 -15.05 -10.98
C ARG A 18 -22.36 -15.04 -9.80
N LEU A 19 -23.52 -15.66 -9.97
CA LEU A 19 -24.49 -15.83 -8.90
C LEU A 19 -23.99 -16.92 -7.93
N VAL A 20 -23.76 -16.55 -6.67
CA VAL A 20 -23.29 -17.41 -5.57
C VAL A 20 -24.30 -17.43 -4.44
N ASP A 21 -24.42 -18.58 -3.78
CA ASP A 21 -25.24 -18.77 -2.58
C ASP A 21 -24.42 -18.39 -1.34
N VAL A 22 -24.85 -17.34 -0.63
CA VAL A 22 -24.17 -16.83 0.58
C VAL A 22 -24.54 -17.60 1.86
N ASN A 23 -25.43 -18.61 1.78
CA ASN A 23 -25.65 -19.58 2.86
C ASN A 23 -24.62 -20.71 2.88
N GLY A 24 -23.76 -20.83 1.86
CA GLY A 24 -22.52 -21.58 2.04
C GLY A 24 -21.71 -20.93 3.17
N PRO A 25 -20.87 -21.66 3.92
CA PRO A 25 -20.05 -21.06 4.97
C PRO A 25 -19.12 -20.01 4.34
N VAL A 26 -19.59 -18.77 4.27
CA VAL A 26 -18.74 -17.61 4.02
C VAL A 26 -17.94 -17.46 5.29
N GLU A 27 -16.76 -18.08 5.30
CA GLU A 27 -15.78 -17.84 6.35
C GLU A 27 -15.35 -16.38 6.22
N PHE A 28 -15.99 -15.51 7.00
CA PHE A 28 -15.48 -14.17 7.25
C PHE A 28 -14.20 -14.32 8.07
N VAL A 29 -13.06 -14.37 7.39
CA VAL A 29 -11.77 -14.30 8.05
C VAL A 29 -11.61 -12.86 8.55
N GLU A 30 -11.70 -12.68 9.85
CA GLU A 30 -11.51 -11.37 10.48
C GLU A 30 -10.00 -11.06 10.53
N PHE A 31 -9.53 -10.24 9.59
CA PHE A 31 -8.12 -9.83 9.50
C PHE A 31 -7.73 -8.71 10.48
N GLY A 32 -8.67 -8.25 11.33
CA GLY A 32 -8.50 -7.08 12.18
C GLY A 32 -8.43 -5.76 11.37
N PRO A 33 -8.30 -4.61 12.04
CA PRO A 33 -8.06 -3.35 11.35
C PRO A 33 -6.72 -3.42 10.58
N PRO A 34 -6.60 -2.75 9.42
CA PRO A 34 -5.32 -2.68 8.72
C PRO A 34 -4.26 -2.05 9.63
N PRO A 35 -2.98 -2.42 9.47
CA PRO A 35 -1.94 -1.84 10.27
C PRO A 35 -1.87 -0.31 10.14
N PRO A 36 -1.47 0.42 11.22
CA PRO A 36 -1.35 1.86 11.17
C PRO A 36 -0.43 2.32 10.04
N ILE A 37 -0.79 3.44 9.44
CA ILE A 37 0.07 4.11 8.45
C ILE A 37 0.94 5.13 9.18
N THR A 38 2.25 5.01 9.00
CA THR A 38 3.25 5.93 9.54
C THR A 38 4.01 6.59 8.40
N TRP A 39 4.34 7.88 8.57
CA TRP A 39 5.21 8.61 7.66
C TRP A 39 6.59 8.77 8.29
N VAL A 40 7.60 8.21 7.65
CA VAL A 40 9.00 8.27 8.11
C VAL A 40 9.87 8.99 7.09
N SER A 41 10.96 9.60 7.53
CA SER A 41 11.91 10.26 6.62
C SER A 41 12.39 9.26 5.58
N VAL A 42 12.43 9.68 4.31
CA VAL A 42 12.88 8.81 3.21
C VAL A 42 14.33 8.34 3.40
N LEU A 43 15.14 9.10 4.15
CA LEU A 43 16.53 8.77 4.47
C LEU A 43 16.68 7.56 5.40
N ASP A 44 15.63 7.23 6.16
CA ASP A 44 15.63 6.13 7.13
C ASP A 44 15.01 4.84 6.54
N VAL A 45 14.59 4.89 5.27
CA VAL A 45 13.90 3.78 4.60
C VAL A 45 14.79 3.15 3.54
N PRO A 46 15.08 1.84 3.62
CA PRO A 46 15.75 1.14 2.54
C PRO A 46 14.79 0.94 1.36
N ASN A 47 15.32 1.06 0.14
CA ASN A 47 14.59 0.83 -1.12
C ASN A 47 13.31 1.65 -1.22
N VAL A 48 13.46 2.91 -1.61
CA VAL A 48 12.36 3.87 -1.62
C VAL A 48 11.60 3.90 -2.94
N PHE A 49 12.21 3.43 -4.03
CA PHE A 49 11.60 3.43 -5.35
C PHE A 49 10.20 2.80 -5.36
N GLY A 50 9.24 3.51 -5.96
CA GLY A 50 7.84 3.11 -6.09
C GLY A 50 7.00 3.19 -4.83
N ARG A 51 7.58 3.47 -3.65
CA ARG A 51 6.81 3.70 -2.43
C ARG A 51 5.96 4.97 -2.54
N ARG A 52 4.92 5.05 -1.72
CA ARG A 52 4.14 6.28 -1.56
C ARG A 52 4.95 7.33 -0.81
N ALA A 53 4.84 8.56 -1.30
CA ALA A 53 5.56 9.70 -0.80
C ALA A 53 4.58 10.77 -0.29
N ALA A 54 5.05 11.51 0.71
CA ALA A 54 4.53 12.81 1.06
C ALA A 54 5.69 13.81 1.06
N THR A 55 5.40 15.07 0.72
CA THR A 55 6.36 16.16 0.90
C THR A 55 5.88 17.11 1.97
N MET A 56 6.81 17.74 2.69
CA MET A 56 6.51 18.77 3.68
C MET A 56 7.18 20.08 3.26
N ASN A 57 6.38 21.13 3.06
CA ASN A 57 6.89 22.48 2.80
C ASN A 57 6.11 23.53 3.61
N SER A 58 6.39 24.82 3.39
CA SER A 58 5.75 25.92 4.12
C SER A 58 4.23 26.04 3.96
N ARG A 59 3.64 25.35 2.97
CA ARG A 59 2.19 25.30 2.72
C ARG A 59 1.52 24.07 3.35
N GLY A 60 2.29 23.22 4.02
CA GLY A 60 1.82 21.98 4.63
C GLY A 60 2.19 20.72 3.84
N PRO A 61 1.63 19.57 4.22
CA PRO A 61 1.93 18.30 3.58
C PRO A 61 1.21 18.14 2.24
N THR A 62 1.92 17.59 1.26
CA THR A 62 1.34 17.14 -0.02
C THR A 62 1.41 15.62 -0.10
N TYR A 63 0.28 14.99 -0.39
CA TYR A 63 0.13 13.54 -0.56
C TYR A 63 -0.18 13.18 -2.02
N GLY A 64 -0.40 11.89 -2.30
CA GLY A 64 -0.70 11.40 -3.65
C GLY A 64 0.51 11.37 -4.57
N LEU A 65 1.70 11.16 -4.00
CA LEU A 65 2.98 11.10 -4.70
C LEU A 65 3.61 9.71 -4.56
N ARG A 66 4.52 9.38 -5.47
CA ARG A 66 5.38 8.19 -5.42
C ARG A 66 6.83 8.52 -5.71
N MET A 67 7.75 7.77 -5.10
CA MET A 67 9.17 7.86 -5.41
C MET A 67 9.46 7.26 -6.79
N ALA A 68 9.95 8.10 -7.70
CA ALA A 68 10.29 7.79 -9.08
C ALA A 68 11.80 7.52 -9.30
N SER A 69 12.59 7.50 -8.22
CA SER A 69 13.98 7.05 -8.23
C SER A 69 14.38 6.57 -6.83
N ASP A 70 15.52 5.91 -6.72
CA ASP A 70 16.24 5.83 -5.46
C ASP A 70 16.80 7.20 -5.04
N ILE A 71 17.29 7.28 -3.80
CA ILE A 71 17.99 8.46 -3.29
C ILE A 71 19.36 8.56 -3.96
N PHE A 72 19.71 9.75 -4.45
CA PHE A 72 20.99 10.02 -5.08
C PHE A 72 21.62 11.31 -4.56
N GLU A 73 22.95 11.39 -4.63
CA GLU A 73 23.70 12.58 -4.26
C GLU A 73 23.89 13.50 -5.47
N ASN A 74 23.72 14.81 -5.26
CA ASN A 74 24.08 15.83 -6.23
C ASN A 74 24.57 17.09 -5.49
N GLY A 75 25.80 17.53 -5.77
CA GLY A 75 26.36 18.73 -5.16
C GLY A 75 26.43 18.69 -3.62
N GLY A 76 26.75 17.53 -3.03
CA GLY A 76 26.87 17.37 -1.57
C GLY A 76 25.54 17.31 -0.82
N SER A 77 24.42 17.09 -1.52
CA SER A 77 23.09 16.95 -0.93
C SER A 77 22.34 15.78 -1.53
N LEU A 78 21.36 15.24 -0.78
CA LEU A 78 20.59 14.06 -1.16
C LEU A 78 19.23 14.45 -1.76
N TYR A 79 18.90 13.80 -2.86
CA TYR A 79 17.70 14.06 -3.65
C TYR A 79 16.98 12.78 -4.02
N VAL A 80 15.70 12.91 -4.35
CA VAL A 80 14.83 11.85 -4.87
C VAL A 80 13.87 12.45 -5.88
N ASN A 81 13.55 11.71 -6.94
CA ASN A 81 12.53 12.13 -7.89
C ASN A 81 11.15 11.68 -7.41
N LEU A 82 10.15 12.55 -7.51
CA LEU A 82 8.77 12.27 -7.13
C LEU A 82 7.83 12.46 -8.32
N ILE A 83 6.74 11.71 -8.35
CA ILE A 83 5.70 11.84 -9.37
C ILE A 83 4.31 11.68 -8.75
N GLY A 84 3.26 12.21 -9.40
CA GLY A 84 1.87 11.95 -9.01
C GLY A 84 1.52 10.46 -9.08
N GLU A 85 0.66 10.01 -8.17
CA GLU A 85 0.26 8.60 -8.08
C GLU A 85 -0.48 8.13 -9.34
N ASP A 86 -1.30 8.98 -9.95
CA ASP A 86 -1.97 8.73 -11.24
C ASP A 86 -0.94 8.46 -12.36
N GLN A 87 0.04 9.36 -12.50
CA GLN A 87 1.08 9.28 -13.52
C GLN A 87 2.03 8.10 -13.32
N TRP A 88 2.24 7.68 -12.07
CA TRP A 88 2.98 6.46 -11.76
C TRP A 88 2.29 5.23 -12.33
N TRP A 89 0.97 5.13 -12.15
CA TRP A 89 0.19 4.01 -12.67
C TRP A 89 0.14 4.02 -14.18
N ASP A 90 -0.04 5.18 -14.81
CA ASP A 90 0.05 5.32 -16.27
C ASP A 90 1.40 4.81 -16.81
N TRP A 91 2.50 5.17 -16.15
CA TRP A 91 3.84 4.69 -16.52
C TRP A 91 4.00 3.18 -16.28
N ARG A 92 3.48 2.64 -15.17
CA ARG A 92 3.52 1.19 -14.87
C ARG A 92 2.66 0.36 -15.81
N SER A 93 1.61 0.93 -16.38
CA SER A 93 0.74 0.26 -17.36
C SER A 93 1.37 0.10 -18.74
N LEU A 94 2.44 0.83 -19.06
CA LEU A 94 3.18 0.64 -20.31
C LEU A 94 3.87 -0.73 -20.34
N PRO A 95 3.96 -1.42 -21.50
CA PRO A 95 4.78 -2.61 -21.66
C PRO A 95 6.25 -2.35 -21.30
N ASP A 96 6.96 -3.36 -20.80
CA ASP A 96 8.34 -3.19 -20.31
C ASP A 96 9.28 -2.68 -21.41
N GLU A 97 9.07 -3.05 -22.68
CA GLU A 97 9.86 -2.59 -23.82
C GLU A 97 9.67 -1.09 -24.12
N GLN A 98 8.54 -0.53 -23.70
CA GLN A 98 8.18 0.88 -23.91
C GLN A 98 8.36 1.72 -22.65
N ARG A 99 8.56 1.08 -21.50
CA ARG A 99 8.68 1.74 -20.21
C ARG A 99 10.11 2.26 -20.03
N SER A 100 10.26 3.58 -19.99
CA SER A 100 11.53 4.21 -19.62
C SER A 100 11.94 3.82 -18.20
N GLU A 101 13.24 3.85 -17.88
CA GLU A 101 13.79 3.53 -16.55
C GLU A 101 13.09 4.27 -15.40
N ARG A 102 12.68 5.52 -15.66
CA ARG A 102 11.91 6.36 -14.74
C ARG A 102 10.70 6.96 -15.43
N PRO A 103 9.61 7.25 -14.71
CA PRO A 103 8.46 7.90 -15.31
C PRO A 103 8.80 9.33 -15.75
N GLY A 104 8.22 9.73 -16.89
CA GLY A 104 8.33 11.11 -17.38
C GLY A 104 7.68 12.09 -16.40
N ARG A 105 8.14 13.36 -16.42
CA ARG A 105 7.63 14.46 -15.56
C ARG A 105 7.91 14.32 -14.05
N ALA A 106 8.69 13.33 -13.63
CA ALA A 106 9.14 13.26 -12.26
C ALA A 106 9.93 14.52 -11.87
N VAL A 107 9.63 15.08 -10.69
CA VAL A 107 10.22 16.31 -10.17
C VAL A 107 11.26 15.96 -9.11
N CYS A 108 12.43 16.59 -9.17
CA CYS A 108 13.49 16.39 -8.20
C CYS A 108 13.20 17.15 -6.90
N TRP A 109 13.25 16.45 -5.77
CA TRP A 109 13.07 17.00 -4.43
C TRP A 109 14.28 16.69 -3.55
N HIS A 110 14.64 17.64 -2.69
CA HIS A 110 15.62 17.37 -1.65
C HIS A 110 15.04 16.38 -0.65
N ALA A 111 15.74 15.28 -0.41
CA ALA A 111 15.27 14.15 0.40
C ALA A 111 14.83 14.54 1.83
N ARG A 112 15.42 15.60 2.41
CA ARG A 112 15.05 16.10 3.74
C ARG A 112 13.60 16.58 3.88
N TYR A 113 12.92 16.81 2.76
CA TYR A 113 11.52 17.26 2.72
C TYR A 113 10.55 16.13 2.32
N VAL A 114 11.05 14.91 2.18
CA VAL A 114 10.29 13.77 1.63
C VAL A 114 10.14 12.70 2.69
N TRP A 115 8.92 12.19 2.80
CA TRP A 115 8.51 11.16 3.75
C TRP A 115 7.92 9.97 3.00
N ALA A 116 8.17 8.76 3.47
CA ALA A 116 7.67 7.52 2.89
C ALA A 116 6.55 6.92 3.76
N GLU A 117 5.51 6.38 3.10
CA GLU A 117 4.47 5.58 3.76
C GLU A 117 5.08 4.23 4.20
N VAL A 118 5.02 3.94 5.50
CA VAL A 118 5.39 2.65 6.08
C VAL A 118 4.20 2.11 6.85
N ARG A 119 3.95 0.80 6.71
CA ARG A 119 2.95 0.06 7.46
C ARG A 119 3.71 -0.89 8.37
N GLU A 120 3.68 -0.63 9.67
CA GLU A 120 4.22 -1.58 10.65
C GLU A 120 3.21 -2.70 10.82
N HIS A 121 3.55 -3.93 10.44
CA HIS A 121 2.72 -5.07 10.81
C HIS A 121 2.71 -5.19 12.33
N PRO A 122 1.54 -5.25 13.00
CA PRO A 122 1.53 -5.69 14.39
C PRO A 122 2.11 -7.11 14.42
N GLU A 123 3.09 -7.35 15.30
CA GLU A 123 3.57 -8.68 15.62
C GLU A 123 2.36 -9.61 15.86
N PRO A 124 2.36 -10.85 15.36
CA PRO A 124 1.28 -11.77 15.65
C PRO A 124 1.20 -11.95 17.17
N VAL A 125 0.09 -11.53 17.77
CA VAL A 125 -0.18 -11.76 19.19
C VAL A 125 -0.25 -13.27 19.38
N THR A 126 0.83 -13.86 19.88
CA THR A 126 0.83 -15.26 20.26
C THR A 126 -0.13 -15.38 21.44
N PRO A 127 -1.27 -16.10 21.32
CA PRO A 127 -2.16 -16.27 22.45
C PRO A 127 -1.38 -16.95 23.58
N PRO A 128 -1.62 -16.57 24.86
CA PRO A 128 -0.97 -17.23 25.98
C PRO A 128 -1.25 -18.72 25.87
N ARG A 129 -0.17 -19.51 25.80
CA ARG A 129 -0.21 -20.96 25.81
C ARG A 129 -1.00 -21.37 27.05
N ALA A 130 -2.15 -22.01 26.85
CA ALA A 130 -2.98 -22.50 27.93
C ALA A 130 -2.06 -23.26 28.90
N ALA A 131 -2.09 -22.85 30.17
CA ALA A 131 -1.42 -23.61 31.21
C ALA A 131 -2.07 -25.00 31.20
N ASP A 132 -1.26 -26.03 30.97
CA ASP A 132 -1.67 -27.41 31.20
C ASP A 132 -1.96 -27.51 32.71
N ASP A 133 -3.24 -27.44 33.06
CA ASP A 133 -3.71 -27.79 34.40
C ASP A 133 -3.40 -29.28 34.60
N SER A 134 -2.45 -29.52 35.52
CA SER A 134 -1.97 -30.83 35.95
C SER A 134 -2.94 -31.51 36.91
#